data_AF-A0A962BV09-F1
#
_entry.id   AF-A0A962BV09-F1
#
_cell.length_a   1.000
_cell.length_b   1.000
_cell.length_c   1.000
_cell.angle_alpha   90.00
_cell.angle_beta   90.00
_cell.angle_gamma   90.00
#
_symmetry.space_group_name_H-M   'P 1'
#
loop_
_entity.id
_entity.type
_entity.pdbx_description
1 polymer ?
#
loop_
_entity_poly.entity_id
_entity_poly.type
_entity_poly.pdbx_seq_one_letter_code
_entity_poly.pdbx_strand_id
1 'polypeptide(L)'
;MSTAPKPVWQLLDSIQTKKFIEEVRDADFLPLFEGPAYELWTKTLPFFDGYAHYSLANKAMIPYFTLDYISNGADHFYLDGSEHPLEILVRHEALQLDVDNILDYIAFHSDVAFYPRRKVKFITDPSHTPYGGASAMAHHFKTLKYQSDIHVSESDVERCFYVDMPLLHEGRTIDGHVQIMKTGQINILKPVFVPLMDQKRDHAPLHYSHPHEQRLLEENLAVLTQSAEGKRLFETVESYGGQLRIISGTGGSGFAPGAAVGYVVAPQNVETYSPYQVIAMAGVLRHMEQHLMGLPRPDPSAPLNEVLEKNCVLDLDILLKICTIIDELSAAGYEAILTKFKQSGFEDIYSAYKNKRPEKELARIFADYLGVGYVEE
;
A
#
# COMPACT_ATOMS: atom_id res chain seq x y z
N MET A 1 2.77 -28.67 7.88
CA MET A 1 2.30 -27.71 6.87
C MET A 1 0.80 -27.86 6.79
N SER A 2 0.06 -26.80 7.14
CA SER A 2 -1.41 -26.80 7.15
C SER A 2 -1.96 -27.26 5.81
N THR A 3 -2.93 -28.17 5.85
CA THR A 3 -3.65 -28.66 4.67
C THR A 3 -4.90 -27.82 4.38
N ALA A 4 -5.16 -26.78 5.19
CA ALA A 4 -6.29 -25.89 4.94
C ALA A 4 -6.04 -25.12 3.63
N PRO A 5 -7.04 -25.01 2.74
CA PRO A 5 -6.91 -24.22 1.53
C PRO A 5 -6.61 -22.76 1.90
N LYS A 6 -5.56 -22.18 1.30
CA LYS A 6 -5.26 -20.75 1.47
C LYS A 6 -6.51 -19.94 1.11
N PRO A 7 -6.90 -18.93 1.90
CA PRO A 7 -8.11 -18.19 1.59
C PRO A 7 -7.97 -17.47 0.25
N VAL A 8 -9.01 -17.58 -0.58
CA VAL A 8 -9.01 -17.09 -1.97
C VAL A 8 -9.83 -15.82 -2.05
N TRP A 9 -9.34 -14.84 -2.82
CA TRP A 9 -10.09 -13.62 -3.11
C TRP A 9 -11.30 -13.92 -4.00
N GLN A 10 -12.44 -13.37 -3.60
CA GLN A 10 -13.71 -13.45 -4.32
C GLN A 10 -14.15 -12.04 -4.71
N LEU A 11 -14.45 -11.83 -6.00
CA LEU A 11 -15.12 -10.63 -6.48
C LEU A 11 -16.61 -10.69 -6.10
N LEU A 12 -17.12 -9.61 -5.50
CA LEU A 12 -18.54 -9.45 -5.19
C LEU A 12 -19.28 -8.73 -6.32
N ASP A 13 -20.59 -8.93 -6.40
CA ASP A 13 -21.39 -8.31 -7.45
C ASP A 13 -21.58 -6.80 -7.24
N SER A 14 -22.16 -6.13 -8.25
CA SER A 14 -22.36 -4.68 -8.22
C SER A 14 -23.38 -4.21 -7.18
N ILE A 15 -24.34 -5.06 -6.80
CA ILE A 15 -25.34 -4.75 -5.78
C ILE A 15 -24.66 -4.75 -4.40
N GLN A 16 -23.88 -5.79 -4.11
CA GLN A 16 -23.10 -5.90 -2.88
C GLN A 16 -22.06 -4.77 -2.78
N THR A 17 -21.37 -4.48 -3.87
CA THR A 17 -20.38 -3.38 -3.95
C THR A 17 -21.03 -2.03 -3.64
N LYS A 18 -22.16 -1.72 -4.29
CA LYS A 18 -22.88 -0.45 -4.07
C LYS A 18 -23.36 -0.33 -2.61
N LYS A 19 -23.95 -1.40 -2.06
CA LYS A 19 -24.41 -1.41 -0.67
C LYS A 19 -23.24 -1.15 0.29
N PHE A 20 -22.11 -1.83 0.10
CA PHE A 20 -20.94 -1.65 0.94
C PHE A 20 -20.41 -0.20 0.88
N ILE A 21 -20.33 0.40 -0.32
CA ILE A 21 -19.94 1.81 -0.48
C ILE A 21 -20.89 2.74 0.29
N GLU A 22 -22.20 2.49 0.24
CA GLU A 22 -23.18 3.29 0.99
C GLU A 22 -22.99 3.20 2.51
N GLU A 23 -22.48 2.08 3.02
CA GLU A 23 -22.23 1.82 4.44
C GLU A 23 -20.90 2.41 4.92
N VAL A 24 -19.86 2.47 4.08
CA VAL A 24 -18.52 2.96 4.46
C VAL A 24 -18.21 4.39 4.04
N ARG A 25 -19.01 4.99 3.13
CA ARG A 25 -18.75 6.36 2.65
C ARG A 25 -18.80 7.37 3.79
N ASP A 26 -17.88 8.33 3.73
CA ASP A 26 -17.82 9.47 4.64
C ASP A 26 -18.15 10.77 3.88
N ALA A 27 -18.96 11.64 4.50
CA ALA A 27 -19.41 12.89 3.89
C ALA A 27 -18.26 13.85 3.57
N ASP A 28 -17.21 13.86 4.37
CA ASP A 28 -16.03 14.72 4.16
C ASP A 28 -15.07 14.14 3.10
N PHE A 29 -15.35 12.92 2.64
CA PHE A 29 -14.56 12.16 1.68
C PHE A 29 -15.40 11.63 0.51
N LEU A 30 -16.54 12.23 0.20
CA LEU A 30 -17.38 11.80 -0.93
C LEU A 30 -16.60 11.61 -2.25
N PRO A 31 -15.62 12.46 -2.62
CA PRO A 31 -14.83 12.24 -3.85
C PRO A 31 -14.02 10.94 -3.87
N LEU A 32 -13.73 10.32 -2.71
CA LEU A 32 -13.10 8.98 -2.65
C LEU A 32 -14.05 7.86 -3.06
N PHE A 33 -15.35 8.11 -3.18
CA PHE A 33 -16.37 7.11 -3.50
C PHE A 33 -17.15 7.47 -4.78
N GLU A 34 -16.76 8.54 -5.47
CA GLU A 34 -17.37 8.97 -6.71
C GLU A 34 -16.89 8.11 -7.89
N GLY A 35 -17.83 7.80 -8.79
CA GLY A 35 -17.57 7.08 -10.03
C GLY A 35 -18.10 5.64 -10.03
N PRO A 36 -18.39 5.08 -11.22
CA PRO A 36 -18.95 3.72 -11.35
C PRO A 36 -17.88 2.62 -11.27
N ALA A 37 -16.61 2.96 -10.98
CA ALA A 37 -15.44 2.13 -11.24
C ALA A 37 -15.03 1.19 -10.09
N TYR A 38 -15.89 0.94 -9.12
CA TYR A 38 -15.50 0.17 -7.94
C TYR A 38 -15.73 -1.33 -8.12
N GLU A 39 -14.71 -2.11 -7.76
CA GLU A 39 -14.85 -3.53 -7.49
C GLU A 39 -14.63 -3.79 -6.00
N LEU A 40 -15.49 -4.62 -5.43
CA LEU A 40 -15.34 -5.08 -4.05
C LEU A 40 -14.87 -6.53 -4.05
N TRP A 41 -13.69 -6.75 -3.52
CA TRP A 41 -13.12 -8.09 -3.32
C TRP A 41 -13.23 -8.47 -1.85
N THR A 42 -13.46 -9.74 -1.57
CA THR A 42 -13.48 -10.27 -0.20
C THR A 42 -12.64 -11.52 -0.06
N LYS A 43 -12.07 -11.73 1.12
CA LYS A 43 -11.32 -12.93 1.49
C LYS A 43 -11.56 -13.25 2.96
N THR A 44 -11.92 -14.49 3.26
CA THR A 44 -12.14 -14.95 4.65
C THR A 44 -10.87 -14.86 5.49
N LEU A 45 -11.01 -14.48 6.75
CA LEU A 45 -9.91 -14.45 7.71
C LEU A 45 -10.07 -15.63 8.69
N PRO A 46 -9.33 -16.74 8.52
CA PRO A 46 -9.54 -17.97 9.31
C PRO A 46 -9.24 -17.81 10.81
N PHE A 47 -8.70 -16.65 11.22
CA PHE A 47 -8.36 -16.29 12.59
C PHE A 47 -9.29 -15.24 13.20
N PHE A 48 -10.21 -14.64 12.45
CA PHE A 48 -11.23 -13.72 12.99
C PHE A 48 -12.63 -14.25 12.71
N ASP A 49 -13.29 -14.81 13.73
CA ASP A 49 -14.60 -15.44 13.60
C ASP A 49 -15.67 -14.43 13.13
N GLY A 50 -16.36 -14.79 12.05
CA GLY A 50 -17.39 -13.94 11.43
C GLY A 50 -16.88 -12.75 10.62
N TYR A 51 -15.56 -12.51 10.52
CA TYR A 51 -15.00 -11.39 9.77
C TYR A 51 -14.26 -11.84 8.49
N ALA A 52 -14.25 -10.95 7.50
CA ALA A 52 -13.49 -11.09 6.28
C ALA A 52 -12.75 -9.78 5.95
N HIS A 53 -11.68 -9.88 5.18
CA HIS A 53 -10.99 -8.73 4.59
C HIS A 53 -11.70 -8.36 3.30
N TYR A 54 -12.11 -7.10 3.21
CA TYR A 54 -12.68 -6.48 2.02
C TYR A 54 -11.69 -5.48 1.44
N SER A 55 -11.49 -5.53 0.12
CA SER A 55 -10.68 -4.56 -0.62
C SER A 55 -11.55 -3.88 -1.67
N LEU A 56 -11.79 -2.59 -1.49
CA LEU A 56 -12.56 -1.75 -2.39
C LEU A 56 -11.61 -1.07 -3.36
N ALA A 57 -11.54 -1.55 -4.61
CA ALA A 57 -10.61 -1.09 -5.63
C ALA A 57 -11.29 -0.15 -6.62
N ASN A 58 -10.71 1.03 -6.83
CA ASN A 58 -11.12 1.96 -7.88
C ASN A 58 -10.37 1.66 -9.18
N LYS A 59 -11.12 1.23 -10.20
CA LYS A 59 -10.59 0.86 -11.53
C LYS A 59 -10.41 2.01 -12.50
N ALA A 60 -10.68 3.24 -12.07
CA ALA A 60 -10.49 4.42 -12.92
C ALA A 60 -9.00 4.72 -13.18
N MET A 61 -8.06 4.18 -12.39
CA MET A 61 -6.62 4.39 -12.57
C MET A 61 -5.83 3.08 -12.46
N ILE A 62 -4.61 3.02 -13.00
CA ILE A 62 -3.72 1.85 -12.87
C ILE A 62 -2.36 2.31 -12.33
N PRO A 63 -1.81 1.71 -11.25
CA PRO A 63 -2.40 0.67 -10.43
C PRO A 63 -3.66 1.15 -9.69
N TYR A 64 -4.55 0.21 -9.36
CA TYR A 64 -5.80 0.52 -8.69
C TYR A 64 -5.56 1.16 -7.32
N PHE A 65 -6.31 2.22 -7.03
CA PHE A 65 -6.41 2.76 -5.67
C PHE A 65 -7.33 1.86 -4.85
N THR A 66 -6.87 1.40 -3.69
CA THR A 66 -7.64 0.49 -2.83
C THR A 66 -7.91 1.10 -1.47
N LEU A 67 -9.09 0.81 -0.93
CA LEU A 67 -9.44 1.02 0.46
C LEU A 67 -9.75 -0.34 1.08
N ASP A 68 -9.02 -0.70 2.13
CA ASP A 68 -9.12 -2.01 2.75
C ASP A 68 -9.90 -1.95 4.08
N TYR A 69 -10.69 -2.98 4.36
CA TYR A 69 -11.55 -3.06 5.56
C TYR A 69 -11.55 -4.48 6.13
N ILE A 70 -11.78 -4.61 7.43
CA ILE A 70 -12.25 -5.85 8.04
C ILE A 70 -13.73 -5.70 8.35
N SER A 71 -14.57 -6.64 7.90
CA SER A 71 -16.01 -6.54 8.08
C SER A 71 -16.70 -7.89 8.28
N ASN A 72 -17.76 -7.89 9.08
CA ASN A 72 -18.72 -9.00 9.25
C ASN A 72 -20.06 -8.74 8.51
N GLY A 73 -20.13 -7.68 7.70
CA GLY A 73 -21.33 -7.24 6.97
C GLY A 73 -22.27 -6.30 7.76
N ALA A 74 -21.99 -6.03 9.04
CA ALA A 74 -22.69 -5.03 9.85
C ALA A 74 -21.71 -3.97 10.40
N ASP A 75 -20.55 -4.43 10.88
CA ASP A 75 -19.44 -3.60 11.33
C ASP A 75 -18.37 -3.56 10.23
N HIS A 76 -17.82 -2.37 9.98
CA HIS A 76 -16.80 -2.13 8.96
C HIS A 76 -15.64 -1.35 9.57
N PHE A 77 -14.49 -1.99 9.71
CA PHE A 77 -13.28 -1.38 10.28
C PHE A 77 -12.28 -1.08 9.17
N TYR A 78 -12.08 0.21 8.88
CA TYR A 78 -11.10 0.65 7.88
C TYR A 78 -9.67 0.31 8.31
N LEU A 79 -8.88 -0.26 7.40
CA LEU A 79 -7.48 -0.58 7.62
C LEU A 79 -6.61 0.64 7.36
N ASP A 80 -6.40 1.42 8.41
CA ASP A 80 -5.73 2.71 8.41
C ASP A 80 -4.18 2.62 8.43
N GLY A 81 -3.63 1.42 8.34
CA GLY A 81 -2.19 1.16 8.42
C GLY A 81 -1.65 1.05 9.85
N SER A 82 -2.49 1.14 10.88
CA SER A 82 -2.17 0.82 12.28
C SER A 82 -2.66 -0.58 12.66
N GLU A 83 -2.34 -0.99 13.88
CA GLU A 83 -2.91 -2.17 14.53
C GLU A 83 -4.31 -1.96 15.14
N HIS A 84 -4.83 -0.73 15.16
CA HIS A 84 -6.08 -0.39 15.86
C HIS A 84 -7.28 -1.25 15.43
N PRO A 85 -7.54 -1.47 14.12
CA PRO A 85 -8.66 -2.31 13.70
C PRO A 85 -8.55 -3.74 14.26
N LEU A 86 -7.34 -4.28 14.32
CA LEU A 86 -7.10 -5.64 14.82
C LEU A 86 -7.29 -5.69 16.34
N GLU A 87 -6.84 -4.66 17.07
CA GLU A 87 -7.05 -4.57 18.52
C GLU A 87 -8.53 -4.48 18.90
N ILE A 88 -9.36 -3.80 18.10
CA ILE A 88 -10.82 -3.76 18.30
C ILE A 88 -11.40 -5.18 18.19
N LEU A 89 -11.04 -5.94 17.16
CA LEU A 89 -11.53 -7.31 16.96
C LEU A 89 -11.08 -8.27 18.07
N VAL A 90 -9.86 -8.08 18.60
CA VAL A 90 -9.39 -8.81 19.78
C VAL A 90 -10.27 -8.50 21.00
N ARG A 91 -10.63 -7.23 21.23
CA ARG A 91 -11.52 -6.83 22.34
C ARG A 91 -12.94 -7.35 22.15
N HIS A 92 -13.37 -7.58 20.91
CA HIS A 92 -14.64 -8.24 20.58
C HIS A 92 -14.57 -9.78 20.67
N GLU A 93 -13.45 -10.35 21.13
CA GLU A 93 -13.24 -11.79 21.25
C GLU A 93 -13.36 -12.54 19.91
N ALA A 94 -13.19 -11.85 18.78
CA ALA A 94 -13.27 -12.45 17.46
C ALA A 94 -12.02 -13.24 17.08
N LEU A 95 -10.87 -12.95 17.71
CA LEU A 95 -9.60 -13.61 17.40
C LEU A 95 -9.56 -15.04 17.93
N GLN A 96 -9.39 -16.01 17.03
CA GLN A 96 -9.20 -17.42 17.34
C GLN A 96 -7.93 -17.92 16.65
N LEU A 97 -6.87 -18.17 17.43
CA LEU A 97 -5.59 -18.63 16.91
C LEU A 97 -5.34 -20.10 17.26
N ASP A 98 -4.85 -20.86 16.29
CA ASP A 98 -4.37 -22.23 16.40
C ASP A 98 -3.09 -22.43 15.56
N VAL A 99 -2.54 -23.64 15.59
CA VAL A 99 -1.32 -23.98 14.84
C VAL A 99 -1.52 -23.91 13.32
N ASP A 100 -2.76 -24.05 12.85
CA ASP A 100 -3.09 -24.11 11.43
C ASP A 100 -3.28 -22.72 10.79
N ASN A 101 -3.71 -21.72 11.58
CA ASN A 101 -4.01 -20.37 11.08
C ASN A 101 -3.03 -19.27 11.54
N ILE A 102 -2.10 -19.56 12.45
CA ILE A 102 -1.19 -18.54 13.02
C ILE A 102 -0.31 -17.85 11.98
N LEU A 103 0.12 -18.57 10.93
CA LEU A 103 0.93 -17.98 9.86
C LEU A 103 0.12 -17.03 8.99
N ASP A 104 -1.16 -17.32 8.77
CA ASP A 104 -2.07 -16.43 8.04
C ASP A 104 -2.31 -15.14 8.83
N TYR A 105 -2.44 -15.24 10.16
CA TYR A 105 -2.55 -14.07 11.04
C TYR A 105 -1.31 -13.18 10.98
N ILE A 106 -0.11 -13.76 11.06
CA ILE A 106 1.16 -13.02 10.95
C ILE A 106 1.30 -12.37 9.57
N ALA A 107 0.95 -13.09 8.50
CA ALA A 107 0.99 -12.56 7.14
C ALA A 107 0.06 -11.34 7.00
N PHE A 108 -1.19 -11.50 7.43
CA PHE A 108 -2.17 -10.43 7.39
C PHE A 108 -1.74 -9.22 8.22
N HIS A 109 -1.28 -9.42 9.47
CA HIS A 109 -0.72 -8.35 10.30
C HIS A 109 0.41 -7.60 9.59
N SER A 110 1.33 -8.33 8.95
CA SER A 110 2.45 -7.73 8.22
C SER A 110 2.03 -6.91 7.01
N ASP A 111 0.90 -7.21 6.41
CA ASP A 111 0.37 -6.53 5.23
C ASP A 111 -0.42 -5.27 5.60
N VAL A 112 -1.09 -5.28 6.76
CA VAL A 112 -2.05 -4.23 7.14
C VAL A 112 -1.53 -3.26 8.20
N ALA A 113 -0.55 -3.65 9.01
CA ALA A 113 0.01 -2.81 10.06
C ALA A 113 1.43 -2.33 9.70
N PHE A 114 1.65 -1.02 9.73
CA PHE A 114 2.93 -0.41 9.42
C PHE A 114 3.60 0.16 10.68
N TYR A 115 4.89 -0.12 10.82
CA TYR A 115 5.71 0.37 11.93
C TYR A 115 6.94 1.11 11.41
N PRO A 116 6.89 2.43 11.21
CA PRO A 116 7.98 3.18 10.55
C PRO A 116 9.33 3.05 11.25
N ARG A 117 9.31 2.98 12.59
CA ARG A 117 10.53 2.85 13.41
C ARG A 117 11.04 1.42 13.53
N ARG A 118 10.24 0.43 13.13
CA ARG A 118 10.55 -1.00 13.28
C ARG A 118 10.70 -1.57 11.88
N LYS A 119 11.92 -1.57 11.37
CA LYS A 119 12.27 -2.05 10.02
C LYS A 119 12.25 -3.57 9.95
N VAL A 120 11.20 -4.22 10.47
CA VAL A 120 11.02 -5.67 10.43
C VAL A 120 9.82 -5.99 9.54
N LYS A 121 9.99 -6.98 8.66
CA LYS A 121 8.89 -7.60 7.92
C LYS A 121 8.98 -9.12 8.04
N PHE A 122 7.83 -9.77 8.20
CA PHE A 122 7.75 -11.22 8.25
C PHE A 122 7.85 -11.80 6.83
N ILE A 123 8.53 -12.94 6.69
CA ILE A 123 8.58 -13.69 5.43
C ILE A 123 7.83 -15.00 5.66
N THR A 124 6.52 -14.97 5.42
CA THR A 124 5.61 -16.10 5.64
C THR A 124 5.55 -17.07 4.46
N ASP A 125 5.82 -16.58 3.25
CA ASP A 125 5.94 -17.39 2.03
C ASP A 125 7.18 -16.96 1.23
N PRO A 126 8.35 -17.59 1.47
CA PRO A 126 9.59 -17.29 0.74
C PRO A 126 9.46 -17.37 -0.78
N SER A 127 8.53 -18.17 -1.30
CA SER A 127 8.34 -18.37 -2.74
C SER A 127 7.48 -17.30 -3.40
N HIS A 128 6.63 -16.61 -2.63
CA HIS A 128 5.69 -15.60 -3.14
C HIS A 128 5.83 -14.24 -2.47
N THR A 129 7.00 -13.92 -1.89
CA THR A 129 7.14 -12.60 -1.24
C THR A 129 6.94 -11.48 -2.27
N PRO A 130 6.20 -10.42 -1.93
CA PRO A 130 5.88 -9.30 -2.85
C PRO A 130 7.13 -8.49 -3.25
N TYR A 131 8.29 -8.85 -2.71
CA TYR A 131 9.58 -8.23 -2.98
C TYR A 131 10.33 -8.92 -4.14
N GLY A 132 9.66 -9.75 -4.94
CA GLY A 132 10.18 -10.48 -6.10
C GLY A 132 10.75 -9.65 -7.27
N GLY A 133 10.71 -8.32 -7.18
CA GLY A 133 11.24 -7.41 -8.21
C GLY A 133 12.75 -7.54 -8.44
N ALA A 134 13.16 -7.31 -9.70
CA ALA A 134 14.45 -7.74 -10.23
C ALA A 134 15.71 -7.09 -9.60
N SER A 135 15.63 -5.92 -8.94
CA SER A 135 16.85 -5.13 -8.73
C SER A 135 17.39 -5.02 -7.29
N ALA A 136 16.60 -5.24 -6.24
CA ALA A 136 17.09 -5.16 -4.85
C ALA A 136 17.07 -6.51 -4.10
N MET A 137 16.27 -7.48 -4.55
CA MET A 137 15.91 -8.65 -3.75
C MET A 137 16.36 -9.99 -4.31
N ALA A 138 16.89 -10.05 -5.54
CA ALA A 138 17.49 -11.25 -6.08
C ALA A 138 18.60 -11.83 -5.17
N HIS A 139 19.31 -10.97 -4.41
CA HIS A 139 20.28 -11.39 -3.40
C HIS A 139 19.62 -11.96 -2.13
N HIS A 140 18.46 -11.42 -1.73
CA HIS A 140 17.67 -11.94 -0.60
C HIS A 140 17.10 -13.32 -0.89
N PHE A 141 16.55 -13.58 -2.08
CA PHE A 141 16.06 -14.91 -2.46
C PHE A 141 17.16 -15.95 -2.56
N LYS A 142 18.37 -15.57 -3.02
CA LYS A 142 19.55 -16.45 -2.94
C LYS A 142 19.91 -16.80 -1.50
N THR A 143 19.65 -15.91 -0.55
CA THR A 143 19.92 -16.12 0.87
C THR A 143 18.83 -16.96 1.53
N LEU A 144 17.56 -16.81 1.12
CA LEU A 144 16.43 -17.63 1.59
C LEU A 144 16.63 -19.12 1.34
N LYS A 145 17.37 -19.51 0.28
CA LYS A 145 17.77 -20.90 0.03
C LYS A 145 18.54 -21.54 1.21
N TYR A 146 19.19 -20.73 2.04
CA TYR A 146 19.99 -21.19 3.19
C TYR A 146 19.30 -20.93 4.53
N GLN A 147 18.07 -20.44 4.53
CA GLN A 147 17.36 -20.11 5.76
C GLN A 147 16.46 -21.25 6.22
N SER A 148 16.18 -21.20 7.52
CA SER A 148 15.44 -22.22 8.26
C SER A 148 14.02 -22.38 7.72
N ASP A 149 13.54 -23.63 7.70
CA ASP A 149 12.11 -23.89 7.51
C ASP A 149 11.30 -23.19 8.62
N ILE A 150 10.09 -22.74 8.28
CA ILE A 150 9.19 -22.14 9.27
C ILE A 150 8.73 -23.23 10.24
N HIS A 151 9.01 -23.04 11.53
CA HIS A 151 8.59 -23.95 12.60
C HIS A 151 7.62 -23.26 13.55
N VAL A 152 6.50 -23.92 13.85
CA VAL A 152 5.48 -23.44 14.78
C VAL A 152 5.37 -24.43 15.92
N SER A 153 5.41 -23.94 17.15
CA SER A 153 5.14 -24.71 18.36
C SER A 153 4.18 -23.95 19.27
N GLU A 154 3.26 -24.67 19.93
CA GLU A 154 2.29 -24.09 20.86
C GLU A 154 2.73 -24.32 22.31
N SER A 155 2.51 -23.33 23.16
CA SER A 155 2.73 -23.41 24.60
C SER A 155 1.42 -23.14 25.33
N ASP A 156 0.78 -24.20 25.82
CA ASP A 156 -0.46 -24.09 26.61
C ASP A 156 -0.24 -23.31 27.91
N VAL A 157 0.93 -23.48 28.54
CA VAL A 157 1.27 -22.84 29.82
C VAL A 157 1.35 -21.33 29.67
N GLU A 158 1.98 -20.86 28.59
CA GLU A 158 2.15 -19.43 28.33
C GLU A 158 1.01 -18.85 27.46
N ARG A 159 0.11 -19.71 26.98
CA ARG A 159 -1.02 -19.37 26.10
C ARG A 159 -0.57 -18.61 24.86
N CYS A 160 0.47 -19.12 24.21
CA CYS A 160 1.11 -18.50 23.07
C CYS A 160 1.61 -19.54 22.04
N PHE A 161 2.04 -19.04 20.90
CA PHE A 161 2.77 -19.77 19.89
C PHE A 161 4.17 -19.21 19.76
N TYR A 162 5.12 -20.09 19.52
CA TYR A 162 6.47 -19.76 19.11
C TYR A 162 6.65 -20.11 17.65
N VAL A 163 7.10 -19.13 16.87
CA VAL A 163 7.32 -19.25 15.44
C VAL A 163 8.77 -18.88 15.13
N ASP A 164 9.54 -19.87 14.69
CA ASP A 164 10.86 -19.66 14.11
C ASP A 164 10.69 -19.44 12.60
N MET A 165 11.07 -18.27 12.10
CA MET A 165 10.84 -17.90 10.70
C MET A 165 11.83 -16.86 10.18
N PRO A 166 12.06 -16.77 8.86
CA PRO A 166 12.85 -15.70 8.29
C PRO A 166 12.15 -14.35 8.43
N LEU A 167 12.91 -13.32 8.78
CA LEU A 167 12.49 -11.93 8.89
C LEU A 167 13.39 -11.05 8.03
N LEU A 168 12.84 -9.99 7.43
CA LEU A 168 13.63 -8.91 6.84
C LEU A 168 13.83 -7.82 7.90
N HIS A 169 15.06 -7.64 8.38
CA HIS A 169 15.42 -6.59 9.33
C HIS A 169 16.53 -5.70 8.76
N GLU A 170 16.29 -4.38 8.70
CA GLU A 170 17.25 -3.40 8.16
C GLU A 170 17.80 -3.75 6.76
N GLY A 171 16.96 -4.33 5.91
CA GLY A 171 17.36 -4.74 4.56
C GLY A 171 18.27 -5.98 4.56
N ARG A 172 18.22 -6.82 5.60
CA ARG A 172 18.88 -8.12 5.67
C ARG A 172 17.89 -9.19 6.07
N THR A 173 17.97 -10.36 5.43
CA THR A 173 17.18 -11.50 5.89
C THR A 173 17.91 -12.23 7.01
N ILE A 174 17.20 -12.52 8.09
CA ILE A 174 17.71 -13.10 9.33
C ILE A 174 16.73 -14.14 9.87
N ASP A 175 17.18 -15.09 10.67
CA ASP A 175 16.28 -16.00 11.40
C ASP A 175 15.70 -15.27 12.62
N GLY A 176 14.37 -15.28 12.74
CA GLY A 176 13.62 -14.70 13.84
C GLY A 176 13.01 -15.76 14.73
N HIS A 177 12.94 -15.46 16.02
CA HIS A 177 12.14 -16.22 16.98
C HIS A 177 11.02 -15.30 17.48
N VAL A 178 9.78 -15.64 17.16
CA VAL A 178 8.61 -14.79 17.35
C VAL A 178 7.63 -15.48 18.30
N GLN A 179 7.17 -14.77 19.32
CA GLN A 179 6.11 -15.22 20.21
C GLN A 179 4.81 -14.52 19.82
N ILE A 180 3.73 -15.28 19.65
CA ILE A 180 2.40 -14.74 19.36
C ILE A 180 1.44 -15.20 20.44
N MET A 181 0.93 -14.26 21.22
CA MET A 181 -0.05 -14.55 22.27
C MET A 181 -1.40 -14.89 21.66
N LYS A 182 -2.21 -15.72 22.32
CA LYS A 182 -3.61 -15.98 21.91
C LYS A 182 -4.48 -14.70 21.89
N THR A 183 -4.02 -13.63 22.52
CA THR A 183 -4.61 -12.28 22.48
C THR A 183 -4.18 -11.46 21.26
N GLY A 184 -3.40 -12.02 20.34
CA GLY A 184 -2.95 -11.36 19.11
C GLY A 184 -1.69 -10.52 19.24
N GLN A 185 -1.16 -10.32 20.45
CA GLN A 185 0.12 -9.64 20.66
C GLN A 185 1.26 -10.43 20.00
N ILE A 186 2.14 -9.73 19.26
CA ILE A 186 3.27 -10.33 18.54
C ILE A 186 4.58 -9.77 19.11
N ASN A 187 5.42 -10.61 19.71
CA ASN A 187 6.72 -10.22 20.23
C ASN A 187 7.82 -10.90 19.42
N ILE A 188 8.63 -10.13 18.69
CA ILE A 188 9.87 -10.66 18.14
C ILE A 188 10.85 -10.75 19.30
N LEU A 189 11.32 -11.96 19.63
CA LEU A 189 12.22 -12.21 20.75
C LEU A 189 13.68 -12.24 20.32
N LYS A 190 13.94 -12.69 19.08
CA LYS A 190 15.26 -12.68 18.45
C LYS A 190 15.18 -12.23 16.99
N PRO A 191 16.21 -11.55 16.47
CA PRO A 191 17.44 -11.13 17.18
C PRO A 191 17.29 -9.82 17.95
N VAL A 192 16.17 -9.11 17.78
CA VAL A 192 15.88 -7.85 18.48
C VAL A 192 14.52 -7.98 19.13
N PHE A 193 14.41 -7.56 20.39
CA PHE A 193 13.12 -7.52 21.08
C PHE A 193 12.25 -6.40 20.52
N VAL A 194 11.15 -6.78 19.85
CA VAL A 194 10.24 -5.83 19.19
C VAL A 194 8.78 -6.22 19.49
N PRO A 195 8.08 -5.52 20.42
CA PRO A 195 6.69 -5.83 20.78
C PRO A 195 5.67 -5.14 19.86
N LEU A 196 5.03 -5.88 18.97
CA LEU A 196 3.98 -5.42 18.06
C LEU A 196 2.61 -5.75 18.66
N MET A 197 1.61 -4.90 18.44
CA MET A 197 0.26 -5.03 19.04
C MET A 197 0.29 -5.15 20.58
N ASP A 198 0.98 -4.26 21.26
CA ASP A 198 1.13 -4.32 22.73
C ASP A 198 -0.09 -3.80 23.51
N GLN A 199 -1.20 -3.45 22.82
CA GLN A 199 -2.47 -2.95 23.37
C GLN A 199 -2.38 -1.70 24.25
N LYS A 200 -1.18 -1.12 24.37
CA LYS A 200 -0.89 0.03 25.24
C LYS A 200 -0.89 1.35 24.48
N ARG A 201 -1.01 1.31 23.16
CA ARG A 201 -1.01 2.50 22.33
C ARG A 201 -2.38 3.15 22.36
N ASP A 202 -2.39 4.45 22.59
CA ASP A 202 -3.55 5.27 22.30
C ASP A 202 -3.65 5.39 20.78
N HIS A 203 -4.76 4.93 20.24
CA HIS A 203 -5.02 5.03 18.81
C HIS A 203 -5.92 6.22 18.52
N ALA A 204 -5.68 6.87 17.38
CA ALA A 204 -6.65 7.81 16.87
C ALA A 204 -7.94 7.05 16.48
N PRO A 205 -9.11 7.72 16.51
CA PRO A 205 -10.33 7.07 16.03
C PRO A 205 -10.18 6.66 14.55
N LEU A 206 -10.80 5.54 14.17
CA LEU A 206 -10.73 5.00 12.82
C LEU A 206 -11.47 5.93 11.84
N HIS A 207 -10.73 6.82 11.20
CA HIS A 207 -11.20 7.74 10.17
C HIS A 207 -10.27 7.71 8.96
N TYR A 208 -10.78 8.19 7.82
CA TYR A 208 -9.93 8.39 6.64
C TYR A 208 -8.90 9.49 6.86
N SER A 209 -9.24 10.58 7.58
CA SER A 209 -8.30 11.68 7.86
C SER A 209 -7.08 11.17 8.63
N HIS A 210 -5.88 11.45 8.11
CA HIS A 210 -4.65 11.12 8.81
C HIS A 210 -4.48 12.03 10.06
N PRO A 211 -4.16 11.50 11.26
CA PRO A 211 -4.07 12.31 12.49
C PRO A 211 -2.97 13.40 12.45
N HIS A 212 -2.01 13.22 11.56
CA HIS A 212 -0.92 14.17 11.29
C HIS A 212 -0.99 14.80 9.88
N GLU A 213 -2.16 14.81 9.24
CA GLU A 213 -2.36 15.29 7.85
C GLU A 213 -1.65 16.62 7.57
N GLN A 214 -1.94 17.67 8.35
CA GLN A 214 -1.38 19.01 8.11
C GLN A 214 0.15 19.00 8.17
N ARG A 215 0.73 18.43 9.24
CA ARG A 215 2.18 18.38 9.41
C ARG A 215 2.85 17.59 8.28
N LEU A 216 2.28 16.44 7.92
CA LEU A 216 2.81 15.62 6.83
C LEU A 216 2.74 16.34 5.49
N LEU A 217 1.65 17.06 5.19
CA LEU A 217 1.54 17.87 3.99
C LEU A 217 2.64 18.94 3.96
N GLU A 218 2.79 19.71 5.04
CA GLU A 218 3.82 20.76 5.16
C GLU A 218 5.24 20.20 4.95
N GLU A 219 5.61 19.12 5.65
CA GLU A 219 6.95 18.53 5.55
C GLU A 219 7.21 17.91 4.16
N ASN A 220 6.23 17.22 3.56
CA ASN A 220 6.39 16.62 2.24
C ASN A 220 6.44 17.68 1.13
N LEU A 221 5.61 18.73 1.21
CA LEU A 221 5.63 19.84 0.24
C LEU A 221 6.93 20.64 0.35
N ALA A 222 7.47 20.84 1.56
CA ALA A 222 8.76 21.50 1.75
C ALA A 222 9.89 20.78 0.99
N VAL A 223 9.86 19.45 0.93
CA VAL A 223 10.79 18.63 0.14
C VAL A 223 10.45 18.68 -1.34
N LEU A 224 9.19 18.43 -1.72
CA LEU A 224 8.76 18.38 -3.12
C LEU A 224 9.06 19.69 -3.87
N THR A 225 8.85 20.83 -3.22
CA THR A 225 9.08 22.16 -3.81
C THR A 225 10.56 22.55 -3.94
N GLN A 226 11.49 21.69 -3.50
CA GLN A 226 12.91 21.83 -3.87
C GLN A 226 13.16 21.44 -5.33
N SER A 227 12.24 20.71 -5.96
CA SER A 227 12.19 20.50 -7.41
C SER A 227 11.44 21.66 -8.07
N ALA A 228 12.01 22.19 -9.15
CA ALA A 228 11.37 23.23 -9.95
C ALA A 228 10.04 22.73 -10.55
N GLU A 229 10.04 21.50 -11.07
CA GLU A 229 8.83 20.89 -11.61
C GLU A 229 7.80 20.56 -10.52
N GLY A 230 8.25 20.04 -9.37
CA GLY A 230 7.37 19.78 -8.22
C GLY A 230 6.70 21.04 -7.69
N LYS A 231 7.46 22.14 -7.60
CA LYS A 231 6.93 23.46 -7.25
C LYS A 231 5.92 23.97 -8.29
N ARG A 232 6.25 23.88 -9.59
CA ARG A 232 5.36 24.30 -10.68
C ARG A 232 4.02 23.57 -10.64
N LEU A 233 4.03 22.26 -10.45
CA LEU A 233 2.82 21.44 -10.33
C LEU A 233 1.96 21.86 -9.15
N PHE A 234 2.58 22.03 -7.98
CA PHE A 234 1.87 22.45 -6.77
C PHE A 234 1.23 23.84 -6.94
N GLU A 235 1.99 24.84 -7.40
CA GLU A 235 1.49 26.20 -7.64
C GLU A 235 0.38 26.21 -8.70
N THR A 236 0.48 25.36 -9.73
CA THR A 236 -0.57 25.22 -10.75
C THR A 236 -1.85 24.72 -10.11
N VAL A 237 -1.82 23.59 -9.41
CA VAL A 237 -3.02 23.01 -8.75
C VAL A 237 -3.62 23.98 -7.73
N GLU A 238 -2.79 24.62 -6.91
CA GLU A 238 -3.22 25.61 -5.91
C GLU A 238 -3.90 26.81 -6.57
N SER A 239 -3.38 27.31 -7.70
CA SER A 239 -3.96 28.46 -8.41
C SER A 239 -5.38 28.21 -8.95
N TYR A 240 -5.78 26.95 -9.14
CA TYR A 240 -7.13 26.53 -9.52
C TYR A 240 -7.99 26.11 -8.31
N GLY A 241 -7.50 26.31 -7.09
CA GLY A 241 -8.19 25.94 -5.85
C GLY A 241 -8.18 24.46 -5.52
N GLY A 242 -7.29 23.68 -6.16
CA GLY A 242 -7.12 22.26 -5.87
C GLY A 242 -6.49 22.05 -4.49
N GLN A 243 -6.90 20.97 -3.82
CA GLN A 243 -6.44 20.63 -2.47
C GLN A 243 -5.75 19.27 -2.45
N LEU A 244 -4.66 19.16 -1.69
CA LEU A 244 -4.05 17.87 -1.36
C LEU A 244 -4.49 17.46 0.04
N ARG A 245 -4.82 16.18 0.18
CA ARG A 245 -5.19 15.55 1.46
C ARG A 245 -4.33 14.33 1.72
N ILE A 246 -4.08 14.04 2.98
CA ILE A 246 -3.43 12.79 3.41
C ILE A 246 -4.45 11.96 4.18
N ILE A 247 -4.69 10.75 3.69
CA ILE A 247 -5.56 9.78 4.35
C ILE A 247 -4.76 8.65 4.96
N SER A 248 -5.29 8.08 6.04
CA SER A 248 -4.74 6.87 6.62
C SER A 248 -4.96 5.67 5.69
N GLY A 249 -4.09 4.66 5.71
CA GLY A 249 -4.23 3.43 4.92
C GLY A 249 -3.00 2.53 5.01
N THR A 250 -3.09 1.28 4.55
CA THR A 250 -2.03 0.27 4.69
C THR A 250 -0.81 0.49 3.79
N GLY A 251 -0.94 1.30 2.73
CA GLY A 251 0.06 1.48 1.67
C GLY A 251 0.56 2.92 1.46
N GLY A 252 1.51 3.06 0.54
CA GLY A 252 1.94 4.35 0.01
C GLY A 252 1.47 4.48 -1.44
N SER A 253 0.27 5.00 -1.63
CA SER A 253 -0.33 5.26 -2.94
C SER A 253 -0.91 6.67 -2.98
N GLY A 254 -1.40 7.09 -4.15
CA GLY A 254 -2.09 8.35 -4.29
C GLY A 254 -3.10 8.30 -5.43
N PHE A 255 -4.13 9.11 -5.32
CA PHE A 255 -5.24 9.16 -6.27
C PHE A 255 -5.78 10.59 -6.38
N ALA A 256 -6.21 10.98 -7.58
CA ALA A 256 -6.94 12.22 -7.80
C ALA A 256 -8.23 11.87 -8.56
N PRO A 257 -9.41 11.93 -7.92
CA PRO A 257 -10.68 11.73 -8.62
C PRO A 257 -11.00 12.87 -9.61
N GLY A 258 -10.34 14.01 -9.44
CA GLY A 258 -10.46 15.17 -10.33
C GLY A 258 -9.42 16.23 -10.00
N ALA A 259 -9.59 17.43 -10.56
CA ALA A 259 -8.69 18.56 -10.31
C ALA A 259 -8.87 19.24 -8.95
N ALA A 260 -10.04 19.07 -8.31
CA ALA A 260 -10.38 19.78 -7.08
C ALA A 260 -9.70 19.21 -5.83
N VAL A 261 -9.48 17.90 -5.78
CA VAL A 261 -8.86 17.23 -4.64
C VAL A 261 -8.00 16.05 -5.08
N GLY A 262 -6.85 15.90 -4.45
CA GLY A 262 -5.96 14.76 -4.57
C GLY A 262 -5.68 14.17 -3.20
N TYR A 263 -5.56 12.85 -3.13
CA TYR A 263 -5.36 12.08 -1.91
C TYR A 263 -4.03 11.34 -1.98
N VAL A 264 -3.24 11.43 -0.91
CA VAL A 264 -2.05 10.62 -0.69
C VAL A 264 -2.34 9.70 0.51
N VAL A 265 -2.07 8.42 0.36
CA VAL A 265 -2.24 7.43 1.44
C VAL A 265 -0.97 7.35 2.25
N ALA A 266 -1.11 7.36 3.57
CA ALA A 266 -0.03 7.10 4.51
C ALA A 266 -0.54 6.24 5.67
N PRO A 267 0.25 5.27 6.17
CA PRO A 267 -0.13 4.56 7.37
C PRO A 267 -0.24 5.49 8.58
N GLN A 268 -1.29 5.32 9.39
CA GLN A 268 -1.61 6.19 10.52
C GLN A 268 -0.43 6.39 11.50
N ASN A 269 0.41 5.36 11.66
CA ASN A 269 1.60 5.40 12.53
C ASN A 269 2.75 6.28 11.98
N VAL A 270 2.61 6.91 10.80
CA VAL A 270 3.62 7.78 10.19
C VAL A 270 3.46 9.22 10.67
N GLU A 271 4.44 9.70 11.44
CA GLU A 271 4.38 11.03 12.06
C GLU A 271 5.18 12.12 11.30
N THR A 272 6.02 11.70 10.35
CA THR A 272 6.95 12.59 9.62
C THR A 272 6.95 12.27 8.14
N TYR A 273 7.50 13.17 7.32
CA TYR A 273 7.65 12.93 5.88
C TYR A 273 8.33 11.59 5.56
N SER A 274 8.03 11.08 4.37
CA SER A 274 8.70 9.92 3.81
C SER A 274 8.91 10.07 2.31
N PRO A 275 9.99 9.50 1.74
CA PRO A 275 10.19 9.52 0.29
C PRO A 275 9.02 8.96 -0.53
N TYR A 276 8.30 7.95 -0.02
CA TYR A 276 7.15 7.36 -0.70
C TYR A 276 5.99 8.36 -0.81
N GLN A 277 5.74 9.13 0.25
CA GLN A 277 4.71 10.19 0.22
C GLN A 277 5.08 11.30 -0.77
N VAL A 278 6.35 11.74 -0.84
CA VAL A 278 6.78 12.74 -1.83
C VAL A 278 6.56 12.24 -3.27
N ILE A 279 6.92 10.97 -3.54
CA ILE A 279 6.70 10.35 -4.86
C ILE A 279 5.20 10.27 -5.19
N ALA A 280 4.38 9.81 -4.24
CA ALA A 280 2.93 9.73 -4.42
C ALA A 280 2.32 11.12 -4.67
N MET A 281 2.75 12.13 -3.91
CA MET A 281 2.28 13.51 -4.02
C MET A 281 2.63 14.13 -5.38
N ALA A 282 3.83 13.87 -5.89
CA ALA A 282 4.22 14.25 -7.25
C ALA A 282 3.29 13.61 -8.30
N GLY A 283 2.97 12.32 -8.14
CA GLY A 283 2.04 11.63 -9.03
C GLY A 283 0.62 12.19 -8.98
N VAL A 284 0.11 12.44 -7.77
CA VAL A 284 -1.22 13.03 -7.55
C VAL A 284 -1.32 14.42 -8.17
N LEU A 285 -0.32 15.29 -7.96
CA LEU A 285 -0.34 16.64 -8.53
C LEU A 285 -0.32 16.61 -10.06
N ARG A 286 0.49 15.74 -10.68
CA ARG A 286 0.47 15.59 -12.13
C ARG A 286 -0.87 15.06 -12.62
N HIS A 287 -1.49 14.12 -11.89
CA HIS A 287 -2.80 13.61 -12.23
C HIS A 287 -3.90 14.70 -12.13
N MET A 288 -3.86 15.54 -11.09
CA MET A 288 -4.76 16.70 -10.97
C MET A 288 -4.55 17.69 -12.11
N GLU A 289 -3.30 17.95 -12.53
CA GLU A 289 -3.01 18.80 -13.68
C GLU A 289 -3.55 18.23 -14.99
N GLN A 290 -3.46 16.91 -15.21
CA GLN A 290 -4.07 16.27 -16.38
C GLN A 290 -5.59 16.52 -16.43
N HIS A 291 -6.29 16.48 -15.29
CA HIS A 291 -7.70 16.88 -15.23
C HIS A 291 -7.93 18.36 -15.60
N LEU A 292 -7.07 19.27 -15.14
CA LEU A 292 -7.12 20.69 -15.54
C LEU A 292 -6.89 20.88 -17.05
N MET A 293 -6.09 20.01 -17.66
CA MET A 293 -5.83 19.99 -19.10
C MET A 293 -6.96 19.35 -19.92
N GLY A 294 -8.03 18.89 -19.28
CA GLY A 294 -9.13 18.19 -19.97
C GLY A 294 -8.76 16.77 -20.40
N LEU A 295 -7.82 16.14 -19.70
CA LEU A 295 -7.39 14.75 -19.90
C LEU A 295 -7.82 13.88 -18.70
N PRO A 296 -9.14 13.68 -18.47
CA PRO A 296 -9.60 12.81 -17.40
C PRO A 296 -9.27 11.34 -17.71
N ARG A 297 -9.32 10.51 -16.67
CA ARG A 297 -9.28 9.06 -16.80
C ARG A 297 -10.43 8.54 -17.69
N PRO A 298 -10.23 7.44 -18.44
CA PRO A 298 -11.30 6.85 -19.26
C PRO A 298 -12.45 6.35 -18.39
N ASP A 299 -13.65 6.30 -18.96
CA ASP A 299 -14.80 5.66 -18.31
C ASP A 299 -14.48 4.17 -18.09
N PRO A 300 -14.56 3.65 -16.85
CA PRO A 300 -14.28 2.24 -16.56
C PRO A 300 -15.24 1.26 -17.26
N SER A 301 -16.39 1.73 -17.73
CA SER A 301 -17.36 0.95 -18.50
C SER A 301 -17.07 0.91 -20.00
N ALA A 302 -16.09 1.68 -20.48
CA ALA A 302 -15.60 1.62 -21.85
C ALA A 302 -14.92 0.25 -22.14
N PRO A 303 -14.73 -0.11 -23.42
CA PRO A 303 -14.04 -1.34 -23.78
C PRO A 303 -12.67 -1.46 -23.09
N LEU A 304 -12.35 -2.64 -22.53
CA LEU A 304 -11.16 -2.85 -21.71
C LEU A 304 -9.87 -2.36 -22.38
N ASN A 305 -9.69 -2.61 -23.68
CA ASN A 305 -8.50 -2.17 -24.41
C ASN A 305 -8.36 -0.64 -24.43
N GLU A 306 -9.47 0.09 -24.61
CA GLU A 306 -9.47 1.55 -24.58
C GLU A 306 -9.12 2.09 -23.19
N VAL A 307 -9.67 1.45 -22.14
CA VAL A 307 -9.36 1.80 -20.75
C VAL A 307 -7.88 1.58 -20.46
N LEU A 308 -7.32 0.44 -20.86
CA LEU A 308 -5.91 0.10 -20.64
C LEU A 308 -4.97 1.03 -21.42
N GLU A 309 -5.24 1.30 -22.69
CA GLU A 309 -4.41 2.16 -23.53
C GLU A 309 -4.36 3.59 -23.00
N LYS A 310 -5.53 4.20 -22.73
CA LYS A 310 -5.61 5.57 -22.20
C LYS A 310 -4.95 5.68 -20.82
N ASN A 311 -5.17 4.72 -19.93
CA ASN A 311 -4.50 4.71 -18.63
C ASN A 311 -2.98 4.59 -18.79
N CYS A 312 -2.51 3.68 -19.64
CA CYS A 312 -1.07 3.48 -19.89
C CYS A 312 -0.38 4.79 -20.33
N VAL A 313 -1.00 5.55 -21.24
CA VAL A 313 -0.48 6.85 -21.68
C VAL A 313 -0.44 7.87 -20.54
N LEU A 314 -1.54 8.01 -19.78
CA LEU A 314 -1.62 8.96 -18.68
C LEU A 314 -0.66 8.63 -17.54
N ASP A 315 -0.53 7.34 -17.20
CA ASP A 315 0.36 6.86 -16.13
C ASP A 315 1.83 6.94 -16.54
N LEU A 316 2.15 6.69 -17.81
CA LEU A 316 3.50 6.92 -18.32
C LEU A 316 3.89 8.39 -18.22
N ASP A 317 3.00 9.31 -18.60
CA ASP A 317 3.25 10.75 -18.47
C ASP A 317 3.47 11.17 -16.99
N ILE A 318 2.66 10.64 -16.07
CA ILE A 318 2.85 10.82 -14.63
C ILE A 318 4.23 10.32 -14.20
N LEU A 319 4.60 9.09 -14.56
CA LEU A 319 5.89 8.51 -14.20
C LEU A 319 7.07 9.31 -14.76
N LEU A 320 6.96 9.81 -15.99
CA LEU A 320 8.00 10.66 -16.58
C LEU A 320 8.13 12.00 -15.85
N LYS A 321 7.03 12.58 -15.33
CA LYS A 321 7.12 13.79 -14.49
C LYS A 321 7.76 13.47 -13.14
N ILE A 322 7.39 12.36 -12.53
CA ILE A 322 8.02 11.87 -11.30
C ILE A 322 9.53 11.69 -11.52
N CYS A 323 9.97 11.12 -12.64
CA CYS A 323 11.40 10.98 -12.96
C CYS A 323 12.13 12.33 -13.04
N THR A 324 11.51 13.35 -13.65
CA THR A 324 12.05 14.72 -13.68
C THR A 324 12.20 15.29 -12.28
N ILE A 325 11.17 15.19 -11.45
CA ILE A 325 11.18 15.66 -10.06
C ILE A 325 12.26 14.96 -9.25
N ILE A 326 12.38 13.64 -9.39
CA ILE A 326 13.39 12.85 -8.68
C ILE A 326 14.82 13.27 -9.08
N ASP A 327 15.07 13.53 -10.36
CA ASP A 327 16.36 14.03 -10.84
C ASP A 327 16.71 15.36 -10.18
N GLU A 328 15.75 16.28 -10.11
CA GLU A 328 15.92 17.59 -9.48
C GLU A 328 16.12 17.48 -7.96
N LEU A 329 15.34 16.63 -7.29
CA LEU A 329 15.47 16.38 -5.84
C LEU A 329 16.79 15.70 -5.48
N SER A 330 17.25 14.73 -6.28
CA SER A 330 18.58 14.11 -6.14
C SER A 330 19.68 15.17 -6.25
N ALA A 331 19.62 16.05 -7.26
CA ALA A 331 20.56 17.16 -7.41
C ALA A 331 20.52 18.15 -6.21
N ALA A 332 19.36 18.28 -5.55
CA ALA A 332 19.19 19.08 -4.33
C ALA A 332 19.59 18.35 -3.03
N GLY A 333 20.12 17.12 -3.11
CA GLY A 333 20.61 16.35 -1.96
C GLY A 333 19.63 15.34 -1.36
N TYR A 334 18.48 15.10 -2.00
CA TYR A 334 17.46 14.15 -1.54
C TYR A 334 17.58 12.76 -2.19
N GLU A 335 18.79 12.20 -2.22
CA GLU A 335 19.11 10.88 -2.83
C GLU A 335 18.28 9.70 -2.32
N ALA A 336 17.75 9.81 -1.10
CA ALA A 336 16.86 8.81 -0.52
C ALA A 336 15.58 8.63 -1.36
N ILE A 337 15.10 9.67 -2.05
CA ILE A 337 13.91 9.61 -2.90
C ILE A 337 14.18 8.78 -4.15
N LEU A 338 15.28 9.05 -4.85
CA LEU A 338 15.70 8.23 -5.98
C LEU A 338 15.88 6.76 -5.58
N THR A 339 16.52 6.52 -4.44
CA THR A 339 16.72 5.16 -3.91
C THR A 339 15.38 4.46 -3.69
N LYS A 340 14.40 5.14 -3.09
CA LYS A 340 13.06 4.56 -2.86
C LYS A 340 12.27 4.35 -4.14
N PHE A 341 12.34 5.28 -5.09
CA PHE A 341 11.68 5.11 -6.39
C PHE A 341 12.17 3.88 -7.14
N LYS A 342 13.49 3.66 -7.18
CA LYS A 342 14.08 2.44 -7.77
C LYS A 342 13.65 1.18 -7.01
N GLN A 343 13.66 1.22 -5.67
CA GLN A 343 13.23 0.10 -4.83
C GLN A 343 11.74 -0.25 -5.00
N SER A 344 10.91 0.68 -5.45
CA SER A 344 9.50 0.44 -5.81
C SER A 344 9.31 -0.26 -7.17
N GLY A 345 10.40 -0.66 -7.84
CA GLY A 345 10.36 -1.40 -9.11
C GLY A 345 10.44 -0.53 -10.35
N PHE A 346 10.66 0.78 -10.21
CA PHE A 346 10.74 1.72 -11.34
C PHE A 346 12.16 1.96 -11.87
N GLU A 347 13.13 1.10 -11.52
CA GLU A 347 14.53 1.28 -11.92
C GLU A 347 14.74 1.24 -13.44
N ASP A 348 14.07 0.33 -14.14
CA ASP A 348 14.22 0.20 -15.60
C ASP A 348 13.63 1.42 -16.33
N ILE A 349 12.45 1.89 -15.90
CA ILE A 349 11.81 3.11 -16.43
C ILE A 349 12.70 4.33 -16.17
N TYR A 350 13.21 4.47 -14.93
CA TYR A 350 14.11 5.57 -14.59
C TYR A 350 15.38 5.55 -15.44
N SER A 351 15.97 4.37 -15.62
CA SER A 351 17.17 4.19 -16.44
C SER A 351 16.91 4.52 -17.90
N ALA A 352 15.77 4.11 -18.46
CA ALA A 352 15.37 4.46 -19.82
C ALA A 352 15.16 5.98 -19.98
N TYR A 353 14.51 6.63 -19.00
CA TYR A 353 14.36 8.09 -18.95
C TYR A 353 15.72 8.81 -18.94
N LYS A 354 16.65 8.43 -18.06
CA LYS A 354 18.00 9.03 -17.98
C LYS A 354 18.78 8.88 -19.28
N ASN A 355 18.60 7.77 -19.99
CA ASN A 355 19.24 7.49 -21.27
C ASN A 355 18.50 8.10 -22.47
N LYS A 356 17.44 8.88 -22.24
CA LYS A 356 16.61 9.51 -23.29
C LYS A 356 16.15 8.51 -24.35
N ARG A 357 15.73 7.31 -23.90
CA ARG A 357 15.15 6.31 -24.79
C ARG A 357 13.89 6.87 -25.47
N PRO A 358 13.58 6.45 -26.71
CA PRO A 358 12.36 6.88 -27.39
C PRO A 358 11.11 6.54 -26.58
N GLU A 359 10.06 7.36 -26.72
CA GLU A 359 8.79 7.21 -25.99
C GLU A 359 8.16 5.82 -26.18
N LYS A 360 8.23 5.25 -27.39
CA LYS A 360 7.75 3.89 -27.66
C LYS A 360 8.46 2.81 -26.81
N GLU A 361 9.76 2.98 -26.54
CA GLU A 361 10.51 2.04 -25.70
C GLU A 361 10.11 2.18 -24.23
N LEU A 362 9.88 3.41 -23.75
CA LEU A 362 9.37 3.69 -22.41
C LEU A 362 7.98 3.11 -22.19
N ALA A 363 7.07 3.28 -23.16
CA ALA A 363 5.73 2.71 -23.13
C ALA A 363 5.76 1.18 -23.05
N ARG A 364 6.66 0.52 -23.79
CA ARG A 364 6.83 -0.93 -23.72
C ARG A 364 7.31 -1.39 -22.33
N ILE A 365 8.37 -0.75 -21.79
CA ILE A 365 8.87 -1.08 -20.45
C ILE A 365 7.77 -0.92 -19.40
N PHE A 366 6.95 0.14 -19.53
CA PHE A 366 5.85 0.39 -18.61
C PHE A 366 4.70 -0.63 -18.77
N ALA A 367 4.34 -1.00 -20.00
CA ALA A 367 3.34 -2.04 -20.26
C ALA A 367 3.78 -3.40 -19.69
N ASP A 368 5.06 -3.76 -19.86
CA ASP A 368 5.65 -4.97 -19.28
C ASP A 368 5.58 -4.92 -17.74
N TYR A 369 5.85 -3.76 -17.12
CA TYR A 369 5.71 -3.56 -15.68
C TYR A 369 4.26 -3.75 -15.19
N LEU A 370 3.27 -3.31 -15.98
CA LEU A 370 1.86 -3.52 -15.67
C LEU A 370 1.38 -4.96 -15.96
N GLY A 371 2.20 -5.79 -16.60
CA GLY A 371 1.80 -7.13 -17.05
C GLY A 371 0.76 -7.10 -18.17
N VAL A 372 0.64 -5.98 -18.89
CA VAL A 372 -0.28 -5.82 -20.02
C VAL A 372 0.53 -6.00 -21.30
N GLY A 373 0.23 -7.04 -22.09
CA GLY A 373 0.95 -7.30 -23.33
C GLY A 373 0.85 -6.11 -24.30
N TYR A 374 1.98 -5.51 -24.68
CA TYR A 374 2.03 -4.43 -25.65
C TYR A 374 1.77 -4.99 -27.06
N VAL A 375 0.67 -4.60 -27.70
CA VAL A 375 0.36 -4.99 -29.09
C VAL A 375 0.94 -3.92 -30.02
N GLU A 376 1.93 -4.29 -30.84
CA GLU A 376 2.39 -3.40 -31.91
C GLU A 376 1.33 -3.34 -33.00
N GLU A 377 0.77 -2.15 -33.26
CA GLU A 377 0.04 -1.84 -34.49
C GLU A 377 0.98 -1.60 -35.68
#